data_AF-A0A9D1ZJF4-F1
#
_entry.id   AF-A0A9D1ZJF4-F1
#
_cell.length_a   1.000
_cell.length_b   1.000
_cell.length_c   1.000
_cell.angle_alpha   90.00
_cell.angle_beta   90.00
_cell.angle_gamma   90.00
#
_symmetry.space_group_name_H-M   'P 1'
#
loop_
_entity.id
_entity.type
_entity.pdbx_description
1 polymer ?
#
loop_
_entity_poly.entity_id
_entity_poly.type
_entity_poly.pdbx_seq_one_letter_code
_entity_poly.pdbx_strand_id
1 'polypeptide(L)'
;MSSLVRSNRNKSKKIDRGHDIKPENTFSLNELEEKQPQENKKPQTSKKNVVERVTFYANIRINNHIKNKLEALTMLGLAKSQKQAVEIALDYYLNSLPDDFKRKYKIAVKTLEDRDVLVKSKK
;
A
#
# COMPACT_ATOMS: atom_id res chain seq x y z
N MET A 1 -41.68 -57.47 -40.57
CA MET A 1 -40.57 -56.52 -40.82
C MET A 1 -40.89 -55.20 -40.13
N SER A 2 -39.85 -54.52 -39.62
CA SER A 2 -39.79 -53.17 -39.01
C SER A 2 -40.58 -52.90 -37.72
N SER A 3 -40.05 -53.30 -36.57
CA SER A 3 -40.47 -52.87 -35.22
C SER A 3 -39.43 -51.97 -34.51
N LEU A 4 -38.75 -51.07 -35.23
CA LEU A 4 -37.57 -50.35 -34.70
C LEU A 4 -37.67 -48.82 -34.58
N VAL A 5 -38.86 -48.21 -34.54
CA VAL A 5 -38.96 -46.71 -34.52
C VAL A 5 -39.81 -46.13 -33.39
N ARG A 6 -40.25 -46.92 -32.39
CA ARG A 6 -41.19 -46.42 -31.36
C ARG A 6 -40.68 -46.43 -29.91
N SER A 7 -39.38 -46.52 -29.65
CA SER A 7 -38.88 -46.61 -28.27
C SER A 7 -38.35 -45.30 -27.65
N ASN A 8 -38.37 -44.16 -28.35
CA ASN A 8 -37.66 -42.95 -27.89
C ASN A 8 -38.48 -41.68 -27.64
N ARG A 9 -39.82 -41.75 -27.54
CA ARG A 9 -40.65 -40.55 -27.23
C ARG A 9 -41.06 -40.37 -25.76
N ASN A 10 -40.90 -41.39 -24.91
CA ASN A 10 -41.34 -41.31 -23.51
C ASN A 10 -40.18 -41.28 -22.52
N LYS A 11 -39.11 -40.57 -22.85
CA LYS A 11 -38.07 -40.20 -21.89
C LYS A 11 -38.04 -38.69 -21.79
N SER A 12 -39.00 -38.10 -21.07
CA SER A 12 -38.72 -36.88 -20.30
C SER A 12 -37.79 -37.26 -19.13
N LYS A 13 -36.61 -37.80 -19.45
CA LYS A 13 -35.55 -37.94 -18.46
C LYS A 13 -35.06 -36.52 -18.24
N LYS A 14 -35.66 -35.84 -17.26
CA LYS A 14 -35.02 -34.68 -16.65
C LYS A 14 -33.60 -35.13 -16.33
N ILE A 15 -32.63 -34.45 -16.97
CA ILE A 15 -31.22 -34.67 -16.70
C ILE A 15 -31.05 -34.45 -15.20
N ASP A 16 -30.44 -35.41 -14.51
CA ASP A 16 -30.15 -35.27 -13.10
C ASP A 16 -29.11 -34.15 -12.94
N ARG A 17 -29.54 -33.01 -12.39
CA ARG A 17 -28.71 -31.81 -12.23
C ARG A 17 -28.01 -31.77 -10.88
N GLY A 18 -28.07 -32.86 -10.11
CA GLY A 18 -27.57 -32.89 -8.74
C GLY A 18 -28.49 -32.13 -7.79
N HIS A 19 -28.02 -31.95 -6.56
CA HIS A 19 -28.78 -31.28 -5.51
C HIS A 19 -28.64 -29.76 -5.69
N ASP A 20 -29.73 -29.02 -5.49
CA ASP A 20 -29.72 -27.55 -5.56
C ASP A 20 -28.76 -27.00 -4.50
N ILE A 21 -27.69 -26.34 -4.95
CA ILE A 21 -26.73 -25.67 -4.07
C ILE A 21 -27.35 -24.33 -3.66
N LYS A 22 -27.90 -24.28 -2.45
CA LYS A 22 -28.30 -23.02 -1.82
C LYS A 22 -27.17 -22.55 -0.89
N PRO A 23 -26.87 -21.24 -0.88
CA PRO A 23 -25.88 -20.70 0.03
C PRO A 23 -26.31 -20.93 1.49
N GLU A 24 -25.36 -21.30 2.35
CA GLU A 24 -25.62 -21.52 3.78
C GLU A 24 -26.10 -20.25 4.50
N ASN A 25 -25.68 -19.08 4.00
CA ASN A 25 -26.05 -17.78 4.55
C ASN A 25 -26.71 -16.92 3.46
N THR A 26 -27.98 -16.58 3.66
CA THR A 26 -28.71 -15.63 2.83
C THR A 26 -29.04 -14.40 3.65
N PHE A 27 -28.68 -13.22 3.15
CA PHE A 27 -29.01 -11.95 3.79
C PHE A 27 -30.47 -11.58 3.50
N SER A 28 -31.22 -11.15 4.51
CA SER A 28 -32.61 -10.71 4.37
C SER A 28 -32.73 -9.21 4.64
N LEU A 29 -33.65 -8.52 3.95
CA LEU A 29 -33.82 -7.07 4.08
C LEU A 29 -34.18 -6.63 5.50
N ASN A 30 -34.81 -7.49 6.29
CA ASN A 30 -35.14 -7.24 7.71
C ASN A 30 -33.88 -7.18 8.58
N GLU A 31 -32.80 -7.88 8.20
CA GLU A 31 -31.51 -7.87 8.91
C GLU A 31 -30.74 -6.54 8.71
N LEU A 32 -31.13 -5.77 7.68
CA LEU A 32 -30.62 -4.42 7.42
C LEU A 32 -31.26 -3.39 8.38
N GLU A 33 -32.50 -3.61 8.81
CA GLU A 33 -33.24 -2.68 9.67
C GLU A 33 -32.97 -2.92 11.17
N GLU A 34 -32.67 -4.15 11.58
CA GLU A 34 -32.30 -4.46 12.98
C GLU A 34 -30.88 -4.00 13.36
N LYS A 35 -30.05 -3.62 12.37
CA LYS A 35 -28.73 -3.01 12.61
C LYS A 35 -28.78 -1.48 12.55
N GLN A 36 -29.72 -0.89 13.29
CA GLN A 36 -29.49 0.44 13.84
C GLN A 36 -28.29 0.37 14.80
N PRO A 37 -27.38 1.36 14.79
CA PRO A 37 -26.07 1.25 15.38
C PRO A 37 -26.16 1.19 16.92
N GLN A 38 -26.12 -0.02 17.47
CA GLN A 38 -25.63 -0.21 18.84
C GLN A 38 -24.17 0.23 18.86
N GLU A 39 -23.94 1.43 19.38
CA GLU A 39 -22.66 1.88 19.88
C GLU A 39 -22.04 0.76 20.73
N ASN A 40 -20.75 0.49 20.55
CA ASN A 40 -19.95 -0.45 21.34
C ASN A 40 -20.10 -1.94 21.00
N LYS A 41 -19.63 -2.33 19.81
CA LYS A 41 -18.65 -3.42 19.64
C LYS A 41 -18.09 -3.34 18.22
N LYS A 42 -17.19 -2.38 17.99
CA LYS A 42 -16.20 -2.53 16.93
C LYS A 42 -15.48 -3.85 17.20
N PRO A 43 -15.38 -4.81 16.26
CA PRO A 43 -14.41 -5.87 16.42
C PRO A 43 -13.07 -5.18 16.67
N GLN A 44 -12.47 -5.42 17.84
CA GLN A 44 -11.12 -4.99 18.13
C GLN A 44 -10.18 -5.84 17.27
N THR A 45 -10.21 -5.63 15.95
CA THR A 45 -9.01 -5.82 15.16
C THR A 45 -8.07 -4.76 15.70
N SER A 46 -7.13 -5.19 16.53
CA SER A 46 -6.01 -4.37 16.96
C SER A 46 -5.47 -3.70 15.70
N LYS A 47 -5.72 -2.40 15.55
CA LYS A 47 -5.10 -1.60 14.50
C LYS A 47 -3.63 -1.70 14.80
N LYS A 48 -2.93 -2.64 14.17
CA LYS A 48 -1.48 -2.68 14.17
C LYS A 48 -1.08 -1.29 13.69
N ASN A 49 -0.50 -0.49 14.57
CA ASN A 49 0.06 0.80 14.20
C ASN A 49 1.08 0.52 13.10
N VAL A 50 0.69 0.76 11.85
CA VAL A 50 1.57 0.59 10.70
C VAL A 50 2.55 1.74 10.80
N VAL A 51 3.79 1.44 11.17
CA VAL A 51 4.87 2.44 11.23
C VAL A 51 5.18 2.81 9.78
N GLU A 52 4.80 4.02 9.36
CA GLU A 52 4.99 4.47 7.97
C GLU A 52 6.43 4.90 7.67
N ARG A 53 7.20 5.32 8.68
CA ARG A 53 8.59 5.80 8.50
C ARG A 53 9.43 5.55 9.74
N VAL A 54 10.72 5.28 9.53
CA VAL A 54 11.72 5.17 10.61
C VAL A 54 12.84 6.17 10.38
N THR A 55 13.20 6.93 11.41
CA THR A 55 14.32 7.88 11.38
C THR A 55 15.51 7.32 12.14
N PHE A 56 16.69 7.36 11.52
CA PHE A 56 17.94 6.97 12.17
C PHE A 56 19.11 7.81 11.62
N TYR A 57 20.20 7.91 12.39
CA TYR A 57 21.40 8.60 11.93
C TYR A 57 22.12 7.78 10.87
N ALA A 58 22.50 8.43 9.78
CA ALA A 58 23.28 7.87 8.69
C ALA A 58 24.50 8.76 8.41
N ASN A 59 25.64 8.14 8.17
CA ASN A 59 26.89 8.83 7.84
C ASN A 59 27.16 8.71 6.33
N ILE A 60 27.53 9.81 5.68
CA ILE A 60 27.91 9.84 4.27
C ILE A 60 29.41 10.21 4.20
N ARG A 61 30.19 9.43 3.46
CA ARG A 61 31.60 9.77 3.18
C ARG A 61 31.65 10.79 2.06
N ILE A 62 32.22 11.95 2.35
CA ILE A 62 32.40 13.06 1.40
C ILE A 62 33.86 13.50 1.36
N ASN A 63 34.25 14.17 0.28
CA ASN A 63 35.58 14.75 0.18
C ASN A 63 35.67 16.10 0.94
N ASN A 64 36.92 16.53 1.16
CA ASN A 64 37.29 17.82 1.76
C ASN A 64 36.53 18.99 1.10
N HIS A 65 36.56 19.08 -0.23
CA HIS A 65 35.98 20.23 -0.93
C HIS A 65 34.49 20.41 -0.68
N ILE A 66 33.73 19.30 -0.62
CA ILE A 66 32.30 19.34 -0.30
C ILE A 66 32.10 19.76 1.17
N LYS A 67 32.88 19.20 2.10
CA LYS A 67 32.84 19.60 3.51
C LYS A 67 33.05 21.11 3.66
N ASN A 68 34.10 21.66 3.03
CA ASN A 68 34.41 23.09 3.13
C ASN A 68 33.32 23.97 2.53
N LYS A 69 32.69 23.54 1.43
CA LYS A 69 31.54 24.25 0.85
C LYS A 69 30.38 24.32 1.84
N LEU A 70 30.04 23.20 2.48
CA LEU A 70 28.97 23.15 3.49
C LEU A 70 29.32 24.02 4.70
N GLU A 71 30.57 24.01 5.13
CA GLU A 71 31.06 24.85 6.24
C GLU A 71 30.98 26.34 5.90
N ALA A 72 31.41 26.73 4.69
CA ALA A 72 31.28 28.12 4.22
C ALA A 72 29.81 28.58 4.19
N LEU A 73 28.87 27.74 3.74
CA LEU A 73 27.45 28.05 3.76
C LEU A 73 26.92 28.29 5.18
N THR A 74 27.41 27.54 6.16
CA THR A 74 27.05 27.77 7.56
C THR A 74 27.68 29.04 8.13
N MET A 75 28.94 29.34 7.79
CA MET A 75 29.62 30.56 8.22
C MET A 75 28.96 31.83 7.67
N LEU A 76 28.45 31.77 6.43
CA LEU A 76 27.70 32.86 5.80
C LEU A 76 26.30 33.06 6.40
N GLY A 77 25.85 32.18 7.30
CA GLY A 77 24.52 32.25 7.90
C GLY A 77 23.38 31.81 6.97
N LEU A 78 23.70 31.23 5.80
CA LEU A 78 22.70 30.72 4.85
C LEU A 78 22.04 29.42 5.34
N ALA A 79 22.72 28.68 6.22
CA ALA A 79 22.20 27.49 6.86
C ALA A 79 22.66 27.44 8.33
N LYS A 80 21.79 26.95 9.23
CA LYS A 80 22.12 26.84 10.67
C LYS A 80 23.08 25.69 10.98
N SER A 81 23.15 24.70 10.10
CA SER A 81 24.03 23.53 10.22
C SER A 81 24.39 22.96 8.86
N GLN A 82 25.46 22.18 8.79
CA GLN A 82 25.86 21.50 7.55
C GLN A 82 24.77 20.53 7.07
N LYS A 83 24.02 19.90 7.99
CA LYS A 83 22.84 19.08 7.66
C LYS A 83 21.80 19.92 6.91
N GLN A 84 21.45 21.08 7.46
CA GLN A 84 20.46 21.96 6.84
C GLN A 84 20.96 22.51 5.48
N ALA A 85 22.26 22.78 5.35
CA ALA A 85 22.85 23.20 4.08
C ALA A 85 22.67 22.12 2.99
N VAL A 86 22.85 20.84 3.34
CA VAL A 86 22.60 19.72 2.43
C VAL A 86 21.11 19.61 2.07
N GLU A 87 20.21 19.75 3.06
CA GLU A 87 18.76 19.69 2.84
C GLU A 87 18.30 20.79 1.87
N ILE A 88 18.73 22.04 2.10
CA ILE A 88 18.42 23.17 1.21
C ILE A 88 18.97 22.93 -0.21
N ALA A 89 20.21 22.43 -0.32
CA ALA A 89 20.80 22.15 -1.63
C ALA A 89 20.07 21.04 -2.39
N LEU A 90 19.64 19.98 -1.68
CA LEU A 90 18.82 18.91 -2.24
C LEU A 90 17.47 19.44 -2.71
N ASP A 91 16.77 20.20 -1.87
CA ASP A 91 15.46 20.77 -2.22
C ASP A 91 15.57 21.70 -3.43
N TYR A 92 16.60 22.55 -3.47
CA TYR A 92 16.85 23.42 -4.61
C TYR A 92 17.06 22.62 -5.90
N TYR A 93 17.88 21.57 -5.84
CA TYR A 93 18.12 20.69 -6.99
C TYR A 93 16.84 19.97 -7.42
N LEU A 94 16.09 19.39 -6.48
CA LEU A 94 14.84 18.69 -6.77
C LEU A 94 13.78 19.62 -7.38
N ASN A 95 13.69 20.85 -6.91
CA ASN A 95 12.77 21.85 -7.45
C ASN A 95 13.13 22.24 -8.88
N SER A 96 14.41 22.21 -9.25
CA SER A 96 14.89 22.47 -10.62
C SER A 96 14.61 21.34 -11.62
N LEU A 97 14.27 20.14 -11.14
CA LEU A 97 14.02 19.00 -12.03
C LEU A 97 12.67 19.10 -12.76
N PRO A 98 12.55 18.52 -13.98
CA PRO A 98 11.26 18.34 -14.65
C PRO A 98 10.29 17.46 -13.85
N ASP A 99 8.99 17.65 -14.06
CA ASP A 99 7.94 16.95 -13.29
C ASP A 99 8.02 15.42 -13.41
N ASP A 100 8.41 14.90 -14.57
CA ASP A 100 8.59 13.45 -14.77
C ASP A 100 9.68 12.88 -13.86
N PHE A 101 10.78 13.61 -13.68
CA PHE A 101 11.86 13.20 -12.77
C PHE A 101 11.45 13.35 -11.31
N LYS A 102 10.69 14.40 -10.95
CA LYS A 102 10.13 14.56 -9.61
C LYS A 102 9.22 13.39 -9.22
N ARG A 103 8.36 12.93 -10.13
CA ARG A 103 7.49 11.75 -9.91
C ARG A 103 8.31 10.49 -9.69
N LYS A 104 9.32 10.23 -10.53
CA LYS A 104 10.23 9.07 -10.39
C LYS A 104 10.99 9.12 -9.07
N TYR A 105 11.49 10.29 -8.70
CA TYR A 105 12.17 10.52 -7.42
C TYR A 105 11.26 10.17 -6.23
N LYS A 106 10.02 10.65 -6.21
CA LYS A 106 9.06 10.37 -5.13
C LYS A 106 8.80 8.87 -4.96
N ILE A 107 8.67 8.13 -6.06
CA ILE A 107 8.48 6.67 -6.03
C ILE A 107 9.73 5.96 -5.50
N ALA A 108 10.91 6.38 -5.94
CA ALA A 108 12.18 5.81 -5.49
C ALA A 108 12.39 6.02 -3.98
N VAL A 109 12.16 7.25 -3.48
CA VAL A 109 12.26 7.56 -2.04
C VAL A 109 11.29 6.72 -1.24
N LYS A 110 10.01 6.65 -1.65
CA LYS A 110 9.00 5.85 -0.95
C LYS A 110 9.42 4.38 -0.84
N THR A 111 9.90 3.78 -1.93
CA THR A 111 10.37 2.38 -1.93
C THR A 111 11.52 2.16 -0.95
N LEU A 112 12.44 3.12 -0.83
CA LEU A 112 13.56 3.03 0.12
C LEU A 112 13.09 3.18 1.57
N GLU A 113 12.14 4.07 1.83
CA GLU A 113 11.57 4.25 3.17
C GLU A 113 10.77 3.02 3.62
N ASP A 114 9.95 2.46 2.73
CA ASP A 114 9.22 1.21 2.97
C ASP A 114 10.19 0.06 3.29
N ARG A 115 11.31 -0.04 2.55
CA ARG A 115 12.37 -1.02 2.83
C ARG A 115 12.98 -0.81 4.21
N ASP A 116 13.28 0.43 4.58
CA ASP A 116 13.92 0.74 5.86
C ASP A 116 12.98 0.44 7.04
N VAL A 117 11.67 0.70 6.91
CA VAL A 117 10.65 0.26 7.86
C VAL A 117 10.69 -1.27 8.02
N LEU A 118 10.72 -2.02 6.92
CA LEU A 118 10.77 -3.49 6.95
C LEU A 118 12.05 -4.02 7.61
N VAL A 119 13.20 -3.40 7.36
CA VAL A 119 14.48 -3.82 7.94
C VAL A 119 14.53 -3.51 9.44
N LYS A 120 14.01 -2.35 9.85
CA LYS A 120 14.06 -1.90 11.25
C LYS A 120 12.98 -2.52 12.13
N SER A 121 11.82 -2.87 11.56
CA SER A 121 10.76 -3.58 12.29
C SER A 121 11.06 -5.06 12.57
N LYS A 122 12.03 -5.64 11.85
CA LYS A 122 12.49 -7.03 12.06
C LYS A 122 13.62 -7.18 13.08
N LYS A 123 14.22 -6.07 13.53
CA LYS A 123 15.22 -6.05 14.60
C LYS A 123 14.53 -5.85 15.94
#